data_AF-A0A377V3M0-F1
#
_entry.id   AF-A0A377V3M0-F1
#
_cell.length_a   1.000
_cell.length_b   1.000
_cell.length_c   1.000
_cell.angle_alpha   90.00
_cell.angle_beta   90.00
_cell.angle_gamma   90.00
#
_symmetry.space_group_name_H-M   'P 1'
#
loop_
_entity.id
_entity.type
_entity.pdbx_description
1 polymer ?
#
loop_
_entity_poly.entity_id
_entity_poly.type
_entity_poly.pdbx_seq_one_letter_code
_entity_poly.pdbx_strand_id
1 'polypeptide(L)' 'MRVHFIVHESFEAPGAYETWAINQGHDVTYSRVYAGDRPT' A
#
# COMPACT_ATOMS: atom_id res chain seq x y z
N MET A 1 14.06 1.99 -2.84
CA MET A 1 13.46 1.85 -1.48
C MET A 1 12.17 1.06 -1.62
N ARG A 2 11.72 0.36 -0.57
CA ARG A 2 10.44 -0.34 -0.56
C ARG A 2 9.43 0.46 0.27
N VAL A 3 8.24 0.69 -0.28
CA VAL A 3 7.09 1.31 0.39
C VAL A 3 6.01 0.23 0.52
N HIS A 4 5.59 -0.03 1.75
CA HIS A 4 4.57 -1.03 2.07
C HIS A 4 3.36 -0.35 2.68
N PHE A 5 2.19 -0.49 2.04
CA PHE A 5 0.94 0.07 2.53
C PHE A 5 0.15 -0.96 3.34
N ILE A 6 -0.28 -0.56 4.54
CA ILE A 6 -1.26 -1.31 5.32
C ILE A 6 -2.63 -0.66 5.09
N VAL A 7 -3.55 -1.40 4.51
CA VAL A 7 -4.89 -0.92 4.12
C VAL A 7 -5.93 -1.54 5.03
N HIS A 8 -6.61 -0.71 5.85
CA HIS A 8 -7.53 -1.20 6.88
C HIS A 8 -8.92 -1.49 6.37
N GLU A 9 -9.37 -0.82 5.30
CA GLU A 9 -10.70 -1.00 4.71
C GLU A 9 -10.65 -0.94 3.19
N SER A 10 -11.65 -1.54 2.54
CA SER A 10 -11.69 -1.64 1.06
C SER A 10 -11.77 -0.29 0.33
N PHE A 11 -12.26 0.75 1.01
CA PHE A 11 -12.35 2.11 0.48
C PHE A 11 -11.17 3.02 0.87
N GLU A 12 -10.21 2.53 1.67
CA GLU A 12 -9.02 3.27 2.13
C GLU A 12 -7.82 3.08 1.18
N ALA A 13 -8.02 3.26 -0.13
CA ALA A 13 -6.92 3.16 -1.08
C ALA A 13 -5.81 4.19 -0.76
N PRO A 14 -4.51 3.86 -0.94
CA PRO A 14 -3.42 4.80 -0.63
C PRO A 14 -3.37 6.04 -1.53
N GLY A 15 -4.04 6.01 -2.68
CA GLY A 15 -4.28 7.18 -3.53
C GLY A 15 -3.01 7.91 -3.93
N ALA A 16 -2.95 9.22 -3.65
CA ALA A 16 -1.82 10.07 -4.05
C ALA A 16 -0.46 9.56 -3.54
N TYR A 17 -0.40 8.86 -2.40
CA TYR A 17 0.83 8.31 -1.86
C TYR A 17 1.36 7.13 -2.68
N GLU A 18 0.48 6.27 -3.18
CA GLU A 18 0.85 5.18 -4.09
C GLU A 18 1.37 5.75 -5.42
N THR A 19 0.66 6.71 -6.01
CA THR A 19 1.09 7.39 -7.23
C THR A 19 2.47 8.02 -7.06
N TRP A 20 2.72 8.70 -5.94
CA TRP A 20 4.03 9.27 -5.63
C TRP A 20 5.11 8.18 -5.55
N ALA A 21 4.88 7.09 -4.80
CA ALA A 21 5.87 6.04 -4.61
C ALA A 21 6.25 5.36 -5.93
N ILE A 22 5.26 5.10 -6.78
CA ILE A 22 5.47 4.55 -8.13
C ILE A 22 6.30 5.54 -8.99
N ASN A 23 5.94 6.83 -8.99
CA ASN A 23 6.65 7.85 -9.77
C ASN A 23 8.10 8.07 -9.32
N GLN A 24 8.42 7.78 -8.05
CA GLN A 24 9.79 7.81 -7.53
C GLN A 24 10.57 6.50 -7.78
N GLY A 25 9.97 5.53 -8.48
CA GLY A 25 10.61 4.24 -8.76
C GLY A 25 10.80 3.37 -7.52
N HIS A 26 9.94 3.52 -6.50
CA HIS A 26 9.95 2.65 -5.32
C HIS A 26 9.23 1.32 -5.60
N ASP A 27 9.67 0.27 -4.91
CA ASP A 27 8.99 -1.02 -4.88
C ASP A 27 7.76 -0.90 -3.97
N VAL A 28 6.55 -1.09 -4.51
CA VAL A 28 5.29 -0.90 -3.79
C VAL A 28 4.61 -2.22 -3.50
N THR A 29 4.27 -2.45 -2.24
CA THR A 29 3.59 -3.66 -1.75
C THR A 29 2.46 -3.30 -0.79
N TYR A 30 1.58 -4.26 -0.49
CA TYR A 30 0.37 -4.03 0.29
C TYR A 30 0.07 -5.19 1.23
N SER A 31 -0.52 -4.88 2.38
CA SER A 31 -1.32 -5.81 3.17
C SER A 31 -2.72 -5.23 3.35
N ARG A 32 -3.72 -5.91 2.80
CA ARG A 32 -5.14 -5.57 2.96
C ARG A 32 -5.67 -6.34 4.16
N VAL A 33 -5.59 -5.73 5.34
CA VAL A 33 -5.95 -6.43 6.58
C VAL A 33 -7.45 -6.72 6.65
N TYR A 34 -8.30 -5.91 6.01
CA TYR A 34 -9.72 -6.24 5.83
C TYR A 34 -9.97 -7.52 5.03
N ALA A 35 -9.00 -7.92 4.18
CA ALA A 35 -9.06 -9.14 3.38
C ALA A 35 -8.34 -10.32 4.05
N GLY A 36 -7.83 -10.15 5.28
CA GLY A 36 -7.12 -11.18 6.03
C GLY A 36 -5.62 -11.24 5.77
N ASP A 37 -5.04 -10.32 5.00
CA ASP A 37 -3.59 -10.22 4.85
C ASP A 37 -2.92 -9.88 6.19
N ARG A 38 -1.72 -10.40 6.42
CA ARG A 38 -0.88 -10.03 7.57
C ARG A 38 0.25 -9.10 7.11
N PRO A 39 0.45 -7.94 7.76
CA PRO A 39 1.60 -7.08 7.50
C PRO A 39 2.90 -7.84 7.74
N THR A 40 3.84 -7.75 6.79
CA THR A 40 5.17 -8.39 6.85
C THR A 40 6.30 -7.38 6.80
#